data_AF-A0A968P789-F1
#
_entry.id   AF-A0A968P789-F1
#
_cell.length_a   1.000
_cell.length_b   1.000
_cell.length_c   1.000
_cell.angle_alpha   90.00
_cell.angle_beta   90.00
_cell.angle_gamma   90.00
#
_symmetry.space_group_name_H-M   'P 1'
#
loop_
_entity.id
_entity.type
_entity.pdbx_description
1 polymer ?
#
loop_
_entity_poly.entity_id
_entity_poly.type
_entity_poly.pdbx_seq_one_letter_code
_entity_poly.pdbx_strand_id
1 'polypeptide(L)'
;AGWRPPVVAVSSLEGTGLDSLWETIEEHRRVMQSSGELEKRRRAQLLRWMHALVEEELRRGFRAHPAVAALLPELEARVLAGQEPPTLAATRLLRAFRDAV
;
A
#
# COMPACT_ATOMS: atom_id res chain seq x y z
N ALA A 1 -10.14 -18.24 11.16
CA ALA A 1 -11.15 -17.86 12.16
C ALA A 1 -12.54 -17.95 11.53
N GLY A 2 -13.48 -18.66 12.14
CA GLY A 2 -14.88 -18.77 11.67
C GLY A 2 -15.73 -17.53 12.00
N TRP A 3 -15.14 -16.33 11.98
CA TRP A 3 -15.86 -15.09 12.27
C TRP A 3 -16.79 -14.75 11.11
N ARG A 4 -18.09 -14.61 11.41
CA ARG A 4 -19.10 -14.10 10.48
C ARG A 4 -19.40 -12.66 10.88
N PRO A 5 -19.01 -11.66 10.06
CA PRO A 5 -19.23 -10.25 10.41
C PRO A 5 -20.72 -9.96 10.65
N PRO A 6 -21.12 -9.52 11.86
CA PRO A 6 -22.49 -9.10 12.12
C PRO A 6 -22.74 -7.70 11.57
N VAL A 7 -24.02 -7.38 11.36
CA VAL A 7 -24.47 -6.02 11.01
C VAL A 7 -25.02 -5.37 12.29
N VAL A 8 -24.48 -4.22 12.68
CA VAL A 8 -24.90 -3.46 13.86
C VAL A 8 -25.39 -2.09 13.41
N ALA A 9 -26.60 -1.71 13.79
CA ALA A 9 -27.15 -0.37 13.51
C ALA A 9 -26.63 0.63 14.56
N VAL A 10 -26.17 1.79 14.10
CA VAL A 10 -25.58 2.83 14.97
C VAL A 10 -26.01 4.23 14.53
N SER A 11 -26.13 5.14 15.51
CA SER A 11 -26.33 6.57 15.31
C SER A 11 -25.25 7.31 16.11
N SER A 12 -24.25 7.87 15.43
CA SER A 12 -23.17 8.62 16.09
C SER A 12 -23.65 9.95 16.68
N LEU A 13 -24.73 10.53 16.12
CA LEU A 13 -25.33 11.76 16.60
C LEU A 13 -26.11 11.55 17.89
N GLU A 14 -26.87 10.44 17.98
CA GLU A 14 -27.73 10.14 19.14
C GLU A 14 -27.05 9.21 20.14
N GLY A 15 -25.86 8.69 19.83
CA GLY A 15 -25.13 7.72 20.64
C GLY A 15 -25.72 6.29 20.60
N THR A 16 -26.78 6.06 19.83
CA THR A 16 -27.47 4.77 19.80
C THR A 16 -26.58 3.69 19.17
N GLY A 17 -26.52 2.52 19.82
CA GLY A 17 -25.84 1.32 19.30
C GLY A 17 -24.31 1.32 19.44
N LEU A 18 -23.70 2.37 20.01
CA LEU A 18 -22.25 2.44 20.19
C LEU A 18 -21.73 1.39 21.19
N ASP A 19 -22.45 1.13 22.28
CA ASP A 19 -22.09 0.08 23.24
C ASP A 19 -22.12 -1.31 22.59
N SER A 20 -23.19 -1.61 21.85
CA SER A 20 -23.31 -2.87 21.11
C SER A 20 -22.22 -3.02 20.02
N LEU A 21 -21.83 -1.93 19.38
CA LEU A 21 -20.69 -1.93 18.46
C LEU A 21 -19.39 -2.28 19.20
N TRP A 22 -19.16 -1.68 20.38
CA TRP A 22 -17.97 -1.95 21.18
C TRP A 22 -17.90 -3.41 21.64
N GLU A 23 -19.00 -3.95 22.17
CA GLU A 23 -19.11 -5.37 22.53
C GLU A 23 -18.80 -6.29 21.34
N THR A 24 -19.28 -5.93 20.14
CA THR A 24 -18.99 -6.67 18.90
C THR A 24 -17.50 -6.62 18.54
N ILE A 25 -16.84 -5.48 18.72
CA ILE A 25 -15.39 -5.32 18.49
C ILE A 25 -14.60 -6.18 19.47
N GLU A 26 -14.97 -6.19 20.75
CA GLU A 26 -14.34 -7.02 21.77
C GLU A 26 -14.51 -8.51 21.47
N GLU A 27 -15.71 -8.93 21.05
CA GLU A 27 -15.97 -10.31 20.68
C GLU A 27 -15.15 -10.74 19.45
N HIS A 28 -15.09 -9.91 18.41
CA HIS A 28 -14.21 -10.15 17.27
C HIS A 28 -12.76 -10.30 17.73
N ARG A 29 -12.27 -9.42 18.62
CA ARG A 29 -10.91 -9.51 19.16
C ARG A 29 -10.68 -10.84 19.88
N ARG A 30 -11.61 -11.26 20.75
CA ARG A 30 -11.52 -12.56 21.47
C ARG A 30 -11.44 -13.74 20.51
N VAL A 31 -12.35 -13.81 19.53
CA VAL A 31 -12.38 -14.89 18.52
C VAL A 31 -11.09 -14.94 17.71
N MET A 32 -10.58 -13.77 17.32
CA MET A 32 -9.35 -13.67 16.54
C MET A 32 -8.10 -14.00 17.35
N GLN A 33 -8.08 -13.67 18.65
CA GLN A 33 -6.99 -14.02 19.55
C GLN A 33 -6.98 -15.52 19.87
N SER A 34 -8.12 -16.09 20.26
CA SER A 34 -8.23 -17.52 20.62
C SER A 34 -7.90 -18.44 19.45
N SER A 35 -8.20 -18.01 18.23
CA SER A 35 -7.82 -18.74 17.00
C SER A 35 -6.38 -18.49 16.53
N GLY A 36 -5.61 -17.61 17.19
CA GLY A 36 -4.24 -17.22 16.79
C GLY A 36 -4.15 -16.37 15.52
N GLU A 37 -5.28 -16.15 14.84
CA GLU A 37 -5.34 -15.45 13.55
C GLU A 37 -5.03 -13.95 13.70
N LEU A 38 -5.32 -13.34 14.86
CA LEU A 38 -4.97 -11.94 15.12
C LEU A 38 -3.46 -11.72 14.99
N GLU A 39 -2.67 -12.57 15.65
CA GLU A 39 -1.22 -12.43 15.68
C GLU A 39 -0.59 -12.78 14.33
N LYS A 40 -1.15 -13.76 13.63
CA LYS A 40 -0.76 -14.07 12.25
C LYS A 40 -1.00 -12.88 11.32
N ARG A 41 -2.17 -12.24 11.41
CA ARG A 41 -2.52 -11.05 10.62
C ARG A 41 -1.58 -9.87 10.92
N ARG A 42 -1.25 -9.64 12.19
CA ARG A 42 -0.31 -8.59 12.60
C ARG A 42 1.08 -8.79 12.02
N ARG A 43 1.64 -10.00 12.13
CA ARG A 43 2.94 -10.33 11.52
C ARG A 43 2.93 -10.13 10.01
N ALA A 44 1.86 -10.55 9.33
CA ALA A 44 1.71 -10.31 7.90
C ALA A 44 1.57 -8.82 7.56
N GLN A 45 0.88 -8.03 8.40
CA GLN A 45 0.78 -6.57 8.25
C GLN A 45 2.13 -5.89 8.39
N LEU A 46 2.95 -6.31 9.36
CA LEU A 46 4.30 -5.77 9.56
C LEU A 46 5.18 -5.98 8.34
N LEU A 47 5.16 -7.19 7.75
CA LEU A 47 5.89 -7.46 6.51
C LEU A 47 5.39 -6.61 5.34
N ARG A 48 4.06 -6.49 5.18
CA ARG A 48 3.49 -5.61 4.15
C ARG A 48 3.90 -4.15 4.34
N TRP A 49 3.93 -3.68 5.58
CA TRP A 49 4.36 -2.31 5.88
C TRP A 49 5.84 -2.12 5.55
N MET A 50 6.71 -3.04 5.94
CA MET A 50 8.12 -3.00 5.58
C MET A 50 8.32 -2.92 4.05
N HIS A 51 7.62 -3.75 3.28
CA HIS A 51 7.69 -3.70 1.82
C HIS A 51 7.17 -2.38 1.24
N ALA A 52 6.07 -1.85 1.79
CA ALA A 52 5.52 -0.56 1.36
C ALA A 52 6.51 0.59 1.59
N LEU A 53 7.21 0.59 2.73
CA LEU A 53 8.26 1.58 3.02
C LEU A 53 9.41 1.48 2.01
N VAL A 54 9.92 0.27 1.75
CA VAL A 54 10.99 0.07 0.76
C VAL A 54 10.55 0.55 -0.62
N GLU A 55 9.33 0.23 -1.04
CA GLU A 55 8.80 0.65 -2.34
C GLU A 55 8.64 2.17 -2.44
N GLU A 56 8.13 2.83 -1.40
CA GLU A 56 8.02 4.28 -1.33
C GLU A 56 9.39 4.96 -1.43
N GLU A 57 10.36 4.46 -0.67
CA GLU A 57 11.74 4.94 -0.68
C GLU A 57 12.41 4.77 -2.05
N LEU A 58 12.25 3.59 -2.68
CA LEU A 58 12.75 3.35 -4.03
C LEU A 58 12.10 4.27 -5.06
N ARG A 59 10.78 4.47 -5.01
CA ARG A 59 10.07 5.39 -5.91
C ARG A 59 10.54 6.83 -5.72
N ARG A 60 10.73 7.26 -4.47
CA ARG A 60 11.23 8.61 -4.14
C ARG A 60 12.66 8.79 -4.63
N GLY A 61 13.55 7.86 -4.31
CA GLY A 61 14.95 7.89 -4.74
C GLY A 61 15.09 7.86 -6.26
N PHE A 62 14.32 7.01 -6.94
CA PHE A 62 14.29 6.93 -8.39
C PHE A 62 13.94 8.27 -9.05
N ARG A 63 12.86 8.93 -8.59
CA ARG A 63 12.43 10.23 -9.14
C ARG A 63 13.40 11.36 -8.82
N ALA A 64 14.02 11.33 -7.64
CA ALA A 64 14.99 12.35 -7.23
C ALA A 64 16.37 12.19 -7.88
N HIS A 65 16.66 11.03 -8.48
CA HIS A 65 17.95 10.74 -9.07
C HIS A 65 18.23 11.68 -10.26
N PRO A 66 19.35 12.43 -10.29
CA PRO A 66 19.60 13.49 -11.29
C PRO A 66 19.48 13.02 -12.74
N ALA A 67 20.04 11.84 -13.07
CA ALA A 67 19.96 11.29 -14.43
C ALA A 67 18.53 10.89 -14.83
N VAL A 68 17.73 10.42 -13.87
CA VAL A 68 16.32 10.06 -14.12
C VAL A 68 15.50 11.34 -14.28
N ALA A 69 15.66 12.30 -13.38
CA ALA A 69 14.98 13.59 -13.42
C ALA A 69 15.25 14.36 -14.73
N ALA A 70 16.48 14.27 -15.26
CA ALA A 70 16.83 14.88 -16.54
C ALA A 70 16.20 14.18 -17.75
N LEU A 71 16.11 12.84 -17.75
CA LEU A 71 15.61 12.06 -18.89
C LEU A 71 14.08 11.91 -18.90
N LEU A 72 13.43 11.96 -17.74
CA LEU A 72 12.01 11.64 -17.58
C LEU A 72 11.08 12.49 -18.47
N PRO A 73 11.22 13.83 -18.55
CA PRO A 73 10.31 14.65 -19.36
C PRO A 73 10.40 14.33 -20.86
N GLU A 74 11.60 14.09 -21.39
CA GLU A 74 11.79 13.76 -22.81
C GLU A 74 11.14 12.41 -23.14
N LEU A 75 11.36 11.40 -22.29
CA LEU A 75 10.84 10.06 -22.52
C LEU A 75 9.31 10.01 -22.40
N GLU A 76 8.72 10.73 -21.45
CA GLU A 76 7.27 10.87 -21.35
C GLU A 76 6.67 11.49 -22.63
N ALA A 77 7.28 12.57 -23.13
CA ALA A 77 6.82 13.22 -24.36
C ALA A 77 6.89 12.28 -25.58
N ARG A 78 7.98 11.52 -25.73
CA ARG A 78 8.16 10.56 -26.83
C ARG A 78 7.18 9.40 -26.77
N VAL A 79 6.86 8.90 -25.57
CA VAL A 79 5.85 7.86 -25.37
C VAL A 79 4.47 8.37 -25.75
N LEU A 80 4.09 9.56 -25.28
CA LEU A 80 2.79 10.18 -25.61
C LEU A 80 2.65 10.47 -27.11
N ALA A 81 3.74 10.82 -27.78
CA ALA A 81 3.78 11.03 -29.22
C ALA A 81 3.80 9.72 -30.04
N GLY A 82 3.84 8.55 -29.39
CA GLY A 82 3.93 7.25 -30.07
C GLY A 82 5.29 6.98 -30.74
N GLN A 83 6.32 7.76 -30.41
CA GLN A 83 7.66 7.67 -31.00
C GLN A 83 8.54 6.64 -30.28
N GLU A 84 8.16 6.24 -29.06
CA GLU A 84 8.87 5.25 -28.27
C GLU A 84 7.90 4.37 -27.47
N PRO A 85 8.06 3.03 -27.46
CA PRO A 85 7.24 2.17 -26.63
C PRO A 85 7.47 2.43 -25.12
N PRO A 86 6.42 2.36 -24.28
CA PRO A 86 6.54 2.54 -22.83
C PRO A 86 7.58 1.61 -22.17
N THR A 87 7.71 0.37 -22.67
CA THR A 87 8.65 -0.63 -22.14
C THR A 87 10.12 -0.24 -22.38
N LEU A 88 10.41 0.38 -23.53
CA LEU A 88 11.76 0.85 -23.85
C LEU A 88 12.12 2.09 -23.02
N ALA A 89 11.21 3.06 -22.94
CA ALA A 89 11.37 4.25 -22.10
C ALA A 89 11.60 3.88 -20.62
N ALA A 90 10.81 2.95 -20.07
CA ALA A 90 10.99 2.46 -18.71
C ALA A 90 12.37 1.79 -18.51
N THR A 91 12.83 0.98 -19.47
CA THR A 91 14.15 0.35 -19.41
C THR A 91 15.28 1.38 -19.40
N ARG A 92 15.15 2.45 -20.19
CA ARG A 92 16.13 3.55 -20.23
C ARG A 92 16.19 4.29 -18.90
N LEU A 93 15.04 4.61 -18.30
CA LEU A 93 15.00 5.24 -16.98
C LEU A 93 15.61 4.34 -15.89
N LEU A 94 15.29 3.04 -15.91
CA LEU A 94 15.87 2.06 -14.98
C LEU A 94 17.39 1.92 -15.15
N ARG A 95 17.90 1.99 -16.38
CA ARG A 95 19.33 2.00 -16.65
C ARG A 95 19.98 3.28 -16.13
N ALA A 96 19.40 4.45 -16.41
CA ALA A 96 19.89 5.73 -15.89
C ALA A 96 19.93 5.80 -14.36
N PHE A 97 19.04 5.09 -13.68
CA PHE A 97 19.05 4.95 -12.23
C PHE A 97 20.15 4.00 -11.72
N ARG A 98 20.53 2.97 -12.47
CA ARG A 98 21.50 1.95 -12.06
C ARG A 98 22.95 2.33 -12.38
N ASP A 99 23.18 2.97 -13.52
CA ASP A 99 24.53 3.24 -14.04
C ASP A 99 25.21 4.43 -13.32
N ALA A 100 24.46 5.16 -12.50
CA ALA A 100 24.93 6.32 -11.74
C ALA A 100 25.04 6.05 -10.22
N VAL A 101 24.81 4.81 -9.81
CA VAL A 101 25.09 4.26 -8.47
C VAL A 101 26.46 3.58 -8.51
#